data_AF-F8AB17-F1
#
_entry.id   AF-F8AB17-F1
#
_cell.length_a   1.000
_cell.length_b   1.000
_cell.length_c   1.000
_cell.angle_alpha   90.00
_cell.angle_beta   90.00
_cell.angle_gamma   90.00
#
_symmetry.space_group_name_H-M   'P 1'
#
loop_
_entity.id
_entity.type
_entity.pdbx_description
1 polymer ?
#
loop_
_entity_poly.entity_id
_entity_poly.type
_entity_poly.pdbx_seq_one_letter_code
_entity_poly.pdbx_strand_id
1 'polypeptide(L)'
;MLLVDLELKVIAEKHGHLCPYLALGWRVGLFFKNFLLKKEFTSFENFFVLAYAHSCALSALELMNFKISCENIGEHVYVLQTITGDALSMIAVNAEIIIPPRELEELTWKIKSDTALYYEKAHYSYLFDNWIVDILNASEEELFVFPHERV
;
A
#
# COMPACT_ATOMS: atom_id res chain seq x y z
N MET A 1 1.24 -10.79 -17.20
CA MET A 1 0.51 -9.50 -17.21
C MET A 1 -0.53 -9.58 -16.12
N LEU A 2 -0.35 -8.80 -15.05
CA LEU A 2 -1.29 -8.74 -13.94
C LEU A 2 -2.59 -8.08 -14.40
N LEU A 3 -3.72 -8.72 -14.15
CA LEU A 3 -5.04 -8.11 -14.32
C LEU A 3 -5.39 -7.41 -13.01
N VAL A 4 -5.48 -6.09 -13.04
CA VAL A 4 -5.75 -5.25 -11.86
C VAL A 4 -6.89 -4.27 -12.14
N ASP A 5 -7.43 -3.69 -11.07
CA ASP A 5 -8.43 -2.64 -11.15
C ASP A 5 -7.96 -1.47 -12.05
N LEU A 6 -8.91 -0.86 -12.79
CA LEU A 6 -8.59 0.22 -13.73
C LEU A 6 -8.04 1.47 -13.03
N GLU A 7 -8.54 1.81 -11.84
CA GLU A 7 -8.01 2.92 -11.04
C GLU A 7 -6.55 2.63 -10.66
N LEU A 8 -6.27 1.43 -10.15
CA LEU A 8 -4.90 1.03 -9.80
C LEU A 8 -3.97 1.04 -11.02
N LYS A 9 -4.44 0.60 -12.18
CA LYS A 9 -3.66 0.66 -13.42
C LYS A 9 -3.27 2.10 -13.78
N VAL A 10 -4.21 3.04 -13.70
CA VAL A 10 -3.96 4.47 -13.96
C VAL A 10 -3.00 5.06 -12.93
N ILE A 11 -3.14 4.68 -11.65
CA ILE A 11 -2.22 5.08 -10.58
C ILE A 11 -0.81 4.56 -10.87
N ALA A 12 -0.66 3.29 -11.25
CA ALA A 12 0.62 2.69 -11.58
C ALA A 12 1.28 3.36 -12.79
N GLU A 13 0.51 3.75 -13.81
CA GLU A 13 1.02 4.50 -14.96
C GLU A 13 1.55 5.88 -14.56
N LYS A 14 0.81 6.62 -13.72
CA LYS A 14 1.24 7.93 -13.20
C LYS A 14 2.44 7.83 -12.27
N HIS A 15 2.51 6.77 -11.46
CA HIS A 15 3.64 6.49 -10.57
C HIS A 15 4.89 6.02 -11.34
N GLY A 16 4.69 5.40 -12.51
CA GLY A 16 5.74 4.89 -13.40
C GLY A 16 5.98 3.39 -13.30
N HIS A 17 5.40 2.70 -12.33
CA HIS A 17 5.41 1.24 -12.22
C HIS A 17 4.37 0.76 -11.18
N LEU A 18 4.03 -0.53 -11.21
CA LEU A 18 3.29 -1.18 -10.13
C LEU A 18 4.28 -1.93 -9.23
N CYS A 19 4.24 -1.65 -7.92
CA CYS A 19 5.05 -2.35 -6.92
C CYS A 19 4.18 -2.75 -5.71
N PRO A 20 4.66 -3.66 -4.84
CA PRO A 20 3.96 -4.09 -3.63
C PRO A 20 3.48 -2.91 -2.77
N TYR A 21 4.35 -1.92 -2.55
CA TYR A 21 4.01 -0.75 -1.72
C TYR A 21 2.99 0.19 -2.38
N LEU A 22 2.97 0.29 -3.72
CA LEU A 22 1.93 1.06 -4.42
C LEU A 22 0.57 0.35 -4.31
N ALA A 23 0.55 -0.97 -4.49
CA ALA A 23 -0.64 -1.79 -4.27
C ALA A 23 -1.16 -1.68 -2.83
N LEU A 24 -0.25 -1.67 -1.85
CA LEU A 24 -0.58 -1.45 -0.45
C LEU A 24 -1.23 -0.08 -0.22
N GLY A 25 -0.63 1.00 -0.73
CA GLY A 25 -1.19 2.34 -0.58
C GLY A 25 -2.57 2.48 -1.23
N TRP A 26 -2.80 1.82 -2.37
CA TRP A 26 -4.12 1.76 -2.99
C TRP A 26 -5.14 1.03 -2.11
N ARG A 27 -4.76 -0.11 -1.52
CA ARG A 27 -5.60 -0.85 -0.57
C ARG A 27 -5.94 -0.03 0.68
N VAL A 28 -4.98 0.69 1.24
CA VAL A 28 -5.19 1.64 2.35
C VAL A 28 -6.18 2.74 1.94
N GLY A 29 -6.00 3.31 0.75
CA GLY A 29 -6.88 4.36 0.24
C GLY A 29 -8.32 3.86 0.02
N LEU A 30 -8.50 2.65 -0.50
CA LEU A 30 -9.82 2.02 -0.62
C LEU A 30 -10.48 1.81 0.74
N PHE A 31 -9.73 1.31 1.72
CA PHE A 31 -10.22 1.14 3.08
C PHE A 31 -10.76 2.46 3.64
N PHE A 32 -9.99 3.56 3.52
CA PHE A 32 -10.44 4.88 4.00
C PHE A 32 -11.62 5.45 3.20
N LYS A 33 -11.64 5.31 1.87
CA LYS A 33 -12.82 5.71 1.06
C LYS A 33 -14.07 4.98 1.54
N ASN A 34 -13.99 3.66 1.72
CA ASN A 34 -15.09 2.84 2.20
C ASN A 34 -15.53 3.22 3.62
N PHE A 35 -14.57 3.48 4.52
CA PHE A 35 -14.85 3.96 5.87
C PHE A 35 -15.64 5.28 5.85
N LEU A 36 -15.19 6.25 5.05
CA LEU A 36 -15.84 7.57 4.95
C LEU A 36 -17.25 7.47 4.36
N LEU A 37 -17.43 6.65 3.31
CA LEU A 37 -18.75 6.39 2.72
C LEU A 37 -19.71 5.73 3.73
N LYS A 38 -19.24 4.77 4.52
CA LYS A 38 -20.03 4.14 5.61
C LYS A 38 -20.42 5.13 6.70
N LYS A 39 -19.67 6.23 6.87
CA LYS A 39 -19.97 7.34 7.80
C LYS A 39 -20.77 8.47 7.15
N GLU A 40 -21.31 8.26 5.95
CA GLU A 40 -22.12 9.21 5.19
C GLU A 40 -21.40 10.51 4.81
N PHE A 41 -20.07 10.51 4.81
CA PHE A 41 -19.30 11.63 4.28
C PHE A 41 -19.28 11.59 2.75
N THR A 42 -19.73 12.67 2.12
CA THR A 42 -19.83 12.81 0.65
C THR A 42 -18.72 13.66 0.03
N SER A 43 -17.95 14.38 0.85
CA SER A 43 -16.77 15.14 0.42
C SER A 43 -15.52 14.68 1.16
N PHE A 44 -14.45 14.43 0.41
CA PHE A 44 -13.17 13.96 0.96
C PHE A 44 -12.15 15.09 1.23
N GLU A 45 -12.48 16.34 0.88
CA GLU A 45 -11.55 17.48 0.89
C GLU A 45 -11.06 17.90 2.29
N ASN A 46 -11.81 17.47 3.32
CA ASN A 46 -11.57 17.77 4.72
C ASN A 46 -10.85 16.66 5.48
N PHE A 47 -10.38 15.61 4.78
CA PHE A 47 -9.64 14.52 5.40
C PHE A 47 -8.20 14.47 4.95
N PHE A 48 -7.35 14.01 5.86
CA PHE A 48 -5.92 13.87 5.69
C PHE A 48 -5.52 12.46 6.12
N VAL A 49 -4.45 11.94 5.52
CA VAL A 49 -3.81 10.71 5.98
C VAL A 49 -2.45 11.07 6.56
N LEU A 50 -2.26 10.78 7.84
CA LEU A 50 -0.95 10.76 8.47
C LEU A 50 -0.35 9.37 8.29
N ALA A 51 0.81 9.29 7.65
CA ALA A 51 1.52 8.05 7.41
C ALA A 51 2.82 8.01 8.19
N TYR A 52 3.18 6.82 8.69
CA TYR A 52 4.37 6.60 9.51
C TYR A 52 5.53 5.94 8.76
N ALA A 53 5.39 5.72 7.44
CA ALA A 53 6.42 5.20 6.55
C ALA A 53 6.46 5.97 5.22
N HIS A 54 7.67 6.38 4.81
CA HIS A 54 7.89 6.99 3.51
C HIS A 54 8.12 5.92 2.43
N SER A 55 7.09 5.59 1.65
CA SER A 55 7.12 4.56 0.61
C SER A 55 6.23 4.91 -0.60
N CYS A 56 6.25 4.08 -1.65
CA CYS A 56 5.34 4.23 -2.81
C CYS A 56 3.86 4.23 -2.42
N ALA A 57 3.51 3.74 -1.23
CA ALA A 57 2.14 3.80 -0.72
C ALA A 57 1.61 5.24 -0.63
N LEU A 58 2.48 6.22 -0.29
CA LEU A 58 2.08 7.63 -0.22
C LEU A 58 1.64 8.14 -1.59
N SER A 59 2.38 7.79 -2.64
CA SER A 59 2.06 8.19 -4.02
C SER A 59 0.72 7.64 -4.47
N ALA A 60 0.37 6.40 -4.10
CA ALA A 60 -0.97 5.86 -4.38
C ALA A 60 -2.06 6.69 -3.69
N LEU A 61 -1.88 7.01 -2.41
CA LEU A 61 -2.85 7.79 -1.64
C LEU A 61 -3.03 9.22 -2.19
N GLU A 62 -1.94 9.90 -2.55
CA GLU A 62 -1.98 11.22 -3.21
C GLU A 62 -2.73 11.15 -4.55
N LEU A 63 -2.44 10.14 -5.37
CA LEU A 63 -3.12 9.93 -6.66
C LEU A 63 -4.59 9.53 -6.52
N MET A 64 -4.99 9.05 -5.33
CA MET A 64 -6.39 8.84 -4.94
C MET A 64 -7.04 10.09 -4.33
N ASN A 65 -6.36 11.24 -4.38
CA ASN A 65 -6.78 12.56 -3.88
C ASN A 65 -6.82 12.71 -2.35
N PHE A 66 -6.12 11.87 -1.60
CA PHE A 66 -5.90 12.14 -0.18
C PHE A 66 -4.82 13.20 -0.02
N LYS A 67 -5.01 14.11 0.96
CA LYS A 67 -3.93 14.98 1.44
C LYS A 67 -3.09 14.20 2.44
N ILE A 68 -1.77 14.23 2.29
CA ILE A 68 -0.86 13.37 3.06
C ILE A 68 0.06 14.21 3.94
N SER A 69 0.28 13.73 5.16
CA SER A 69 1.40 14.10 6.02
C SER A 69 2.21 12.84 6.33
N CYS A 70 3.53 12.96 6.47
CA CYS A 70 4.39 11.81 6.75
C CYS A 70 5.31 12.10 7.93
N GLU A 71 5.19 11.28 8.97
CA GLU A 71 6.11 11.21 10.11
C GLU A 71 6.91 9.91 9.99
N ASN A 72 7.99 9.94 9.21
CA ASN A 72 8.68 8.71 8.83
C ASN A 72 9.42 8.06 10.02
N ILE A 73 8.81 7.04 10.61
CA ILE A 73 9.41 6.18 11.64
C ILE A 73 9.64 4.75 11.14
N GLY A 74 9.31 4.47 9.87
CA GLY A 74 9.52 3.18 9.22
C GLY A 74 8.38 2.18 9.39
N GLU A 75 7.27 2.59 10.01
CA GLU A 75 6.13 1.72 10.31
C GLU A 75 5.01 1.96 9.30
N HIS A 76 4.49 0.88 8.71
CA HIS A 76 3.34 0.94 7.80
C HIS A 76 2.03 1.13 8.58
N VAL A 77 1.89 2.31 9.19
CA VAL A 77 0.73 2.75 9.94
C VAL A 77 0.17 3.99 9.27
N TYR A 78 -1.15 4.02 9.11
CA TYR A 78 -1.88 5.08 8.43
C TYR A 78 -3.06 5.53 9.29
N VAL A 79 -3.17 6.83 9.52
CA VAL A 79 -4.23 7.44 10.32
C VAL A 79 -5.03 8.37 9.44
N LEU A 80 -6.31 8.10 9.30
CA LEU A 80 -7.27 9.01 8.68
C LEU A 80 -7.72 10.04 9.72
N GLN A 81 -7.55 11.31 9.40
CA GLN A 81 -7.84 12.43 10.30
C GLN A 81 -8.72 13.47 9.61
N THR A 82 -9.47 14.24 10.41
CA THR A 82 -10.11 15.47 9.96
C THR A 82 -9.07 16.59 9.77
N ILE A 83 -9.48 17.69 9.13
CA ILE A 83 -8.67 18.93 9.06
C ILE A 83 -8.34 19.54 10.43
N THR A 84 -9.11 19.21 11.47
CA THR A 84 -8.86 19.63 12.86
C THR A 84 -7.83 18.75 13.57
N GLY A 85 -7.39 17.65 12.93
CA GLY A 85 -6.44 16.69 13.49
C GLY A 85 -7.09 15.56 14.29
N ASP A 86 -8.42 15.47 14.29
CA ASP A 86 -9.12 14.40 15.00
C ASP A 86 -8.99 13.08 14.24
N ALA A 87 -8.43 12.06 14.90
CA ALA A 87 -8.30 10.73 14.32
C ALA A 87 -9.66 10.05 14.18
N LEU A 88 -10.01 9.66 12.95
CA LEU A 88 -11.24 8.96 12.61
C LEU A 88 -11.04 7.45 12.52
N SER A 89 -9.90 7.04 11.97
CA SER A 89 -9.53 5.65 11.81
C SER A 89 -8.02 5.52 11.80
N MET A 90 -7.52 4.41 12.34
CA MET A 90 -6.11 4.06 12.35
C MET A 90 -5.98 2.60 11.96
N ILE A 91 -5.12 2.33 10.98
CA ILE A 91 -4.77 0.98 10.56
C ILE A 91 -3.25 0.82 10.57
N ALA A 92 -2.81 -0.33 11.06
CA ALA A 92 -1.46 -0.82 10.86
C ALA A 92 -1.50 -1.94 9.83
N VAL A 93 -0.48 -2.09 9.01
CA VAL A 93 -0.39 -3.18 8.04
C VAL A 93 0.19 -4.42 8.72
N ASN A 94 -0.38 -5.58 8.44
CA ASN A 94 0.16 -6.85 8.90
C ASN A 94 1.60 -7.04 8.38
N ALA A 95 2.55 -7.15 9.30
CA ALA A 95 3.97 -7.26 9.00
C ALA A 95 4.28 -8.46 8.07
N GLU A 96 3.55 -9.56 8.20
CA GLU A 96 3.78 -10.78 7.40
C GLU A 96 3.52 -10.55 5.91
N ILE A 97 2.66 -9.60 5.54
CA ILE A 97 2.32 -9.30 4.15
C ILE A 97 3.30 -8.31 3.51
N ILE A 98 3.95 -7.46 4.30
CA ILE A 98 4.90 -6.45 3.78
C ILE A 98 6.35 -6.92 3.77
N ILE A 99 6.64 -8.08 4.37
CA ILE A 99 7.97 -8.68 4.30
C ILE A 99 8.13 -9.31 2.90
N PRO A 100 9.14 -8.89 2.11
CA PRO A 100 9.42 -9.54 0.85
C PRO A 100 9.68 -11.04 1.05
N PRO A 101 9.23 -11.92 0.13
CA PRO A 101 9.65 -13.32 0.17
C PRO A 101 11.17 -13.41 0.21
N ARG A 102 11.74 -14.21 1.11
CA ARG A 102 13.20 -14.33 1.28
C ARG A 102 13.94 -14.61 -0.05
N GLU A 103 13.35 -15.47 -0.89
CA GLU A 103 13.90 -15.79 -2.21
C GLU A 103 13.97 -14.55 -3.13
N LEU A 104 13.02 -13.63 -3.00
CA LEU A 104 13.00 -12.37 -3.75
C LEU A 104 14.17 -11.46 -3.33
N GLU A 105 14.56 -11.43 -2.06
CA GLU A 105 15.73 -10.68 -1.59
C GLU A 105 17.04 -11.24 -2.19
N GLU A 106 17.20 -12.57 -2.17
CA GLU A 106 18.37 -13.24 -2.73
C GLU A 106 18.50 -12.97 -4.25
N LEU A 107 17.38 -13.02 -4.98
CA LEU A 107 17.34 -12.69 -6.40
C LEU A 107 17.59 -11.20 -6.67
N THR A 108 17.07 -10.32 -5.81
CA THR A 108 17.32 -8.86 -5.91
C THR A 108 18.81 -8.57 -5.87
N TRP A 109 19.54 -9.23 -4.97
CA TRP A 109 20.99 -9.08 -4.89
C TRP A 109 21.68 -9.53 -6.17
N LYS A 110 21.36 -10.74 -6.66
CA LYS A 110 21.94 -11.26 -7.91
C LYS A 110 21.68 -10.35 -9.11
N ILE A 111 20.47 -9.81 -9.21
CA ILE A 111 20.09 -8.86 -10.29
C ILE A 111 20.90 -7.57 -10.17
N LYS A 112 21.01 -6.98 -8.98
CA LYS A 112 21.80 -5.76 -8.74
C LYS A 112 23.28 -5.94 -9.01
N SER A 113 23.81 -7.13 -8.74
CA SER A 113 25.21 -7.48 -9.01
C SER A 113 25.47 -7.98 -10.44
N ASP A 114 24.45 -7.97 -11.32
CA ASP A 114 24.51 -8.51 -12.69
C ASP A 114 25.03 -9.96 -12.79
N THR A 115 24.72 -10.77 -11.77
CA THR A 115 25.06 -12.21 -11.71
C THR A 115 23.87 -13.11 -11.93
N ALA A 116 22.66 -12.54 -11.99
CA ALA A 116 21.43 -13.29 -12.22
C ALA A 116 21.34 -13.85 -13.65
N LEU A 117 21.09 -15.15 -13.74
CA LEU A 117 20.78 -15.84 -14.98
C LEU A 117 19.39 -15.45 -15.50
N TYR A 118 19.12 -15.70 -16.77
CA TYR A 118 17.84 -15.32 -17.40
C TYR A 118 16.62 -15.92 -16.67
N TYR A 119 16.68 -17.19 -16.29
CA TYR A 119 15.59 -17.84 -15.56
C TYR A 119 15.41 -17.28 -14.15
N GLU A 120 16.48 -16.79 -13.51
CA GLU A 120 16.41 -16.14 -12.19
C GLU A 120 15.72 -14.77 -12.27
N LYS A 121 15.98 -14.02 -13.35
CA LYS A 121 15.27 -12.76 -13.64
C LYS A 121 13.77 -13.02 -13.87
N ALA A 122 13.43 -14.07 -14.60
CA ALA A 122 12.03 -14.47 -14.81
C ALA A 122 11.35 -14.91 -13.50
N HIS A 123 12.06 -15.69 -12.67
CA HIS A 123 11.56 -16.11 -11.36
C HIS A 123 11.37 -14.95 -10.40
N TYR A 124 12.28 -13.98 -10.40
CA TYR A 124 12.12 -12.72 -9.66
C TYR A 124 10.84 -12.00 -10.06
N SER A 125 10.58 -11.83 -11.36
CA SER A 125 9.35 -11.20 -11.84
C SER A 125 8.11 -11.96 -11.39
N TYR A 126 8.15 -13.29 -11.41
CA TYR A 126 7.04 -14.13 -10.92
C TYR A 126 6.77 -13.94 -9.43
N LEU A 127 7.80 -13.99 -8.58
CA LEU A 127 7.65 -13.76 -7.13
C LEU A 127 7.17 -12.34 -6.82
N PHE A 128 7.68 -11.35 -7.55
CA PHE A 128 7.29 -9.95 -7.39
C PHE A 128 5.83 -9.72 -7.78
N ASP A 129 5.39 -10.30 -8.90
CA ASP A 129 3.99 -10.25 -9.35
C ASP A 129 3.05 -10.94 -8.35
N ASN A 130 3.43 -12.13 -7.84
CA ASN A 130 2.65 -12.82 -6.81
C ASN A 130 2.51 -12.00 -5.54
N TRP A 131 3.58 -11.35 -5.09
CA TRP A 131 3.53 -10.53 -3.88
C TRP A 131 2.54 -9.35 -4.03
N ILE A 132 2.48 -8.74 -5.22
CA ILE A 132 1.46 -7.74 -5.53
C ILE A 132 0.07 -8.37 -5.47
N VAL A 133 -0.13 -9.55 -6.06
CA VAL A 133 -1.41 -10.26 -6.06
C VAL A 133 -1.87 -10.59 -4.65
N ASP A 134 -0.96 -11.05 -3.79
CA ASP A 134 -1.24 -11.38 -2.39
C ASP A 134 -1.75 -10.14 -1.64
N ILE A 135 -1.08 -8.98 -1.81
CA ILE A 135 -1.54 -7.71 -1.24
C ILE A 135 -2.91 -7.29 -1.79
N LEU A 136 -3.16 -7.48 -3.08
CA LEU A 136 -4.43 -7.07 -3.70
C LEU A 136 -5.60 -7.99 -3.33
N ASN A 137 -5.34 -9.28 -3.08
CA ASN A 137 -6.37 -10.27 -2.79
C ASN A 137 -6.60 -10.53 -1.30
N ALA A 138 -5.65 -10.15 -0.43
CA ALA A 138 -5.81 -10.26 1.02
C ALA A 138 -7.11 -9.58 1.47
N SER A 139 -7.87 -10.19 2.36
CA SER A 139 -9.01 -9.56 3.05
C SER A 139 -8.56 -8.36 3.88
N GLU A 140 -9.51 -7.54 4.36
CA GLU A 140 -9.18 -6.42 5.25
C GLU A 140 -8.58 -6.94 6.57
N GLU A 141 -9.08 -8.07 7.07
CA GLU A 141 -8.62 -8.71 8.31
C GLU A 141 -7.24 -9.36 8.19
N GLU A 142 -6.87 -9.84 7.00
CA GLU A 142 -5.53 -10.34 6.73
C GLU A 142 -4.52 -9.20 6.58
N LEU A 143 -4.93 -8.11 5.92
CA LEU A 143 -4.06 -7.00 5.54
C LEU A 143 -3.85 -5.98 6.65
N PHE A 144 -4.88 -5.71 7.45
CA PHE A 144 -4.89 -4.63 8.43
C PHE A 144 -5.06 -5.13 9.87
N VAL A 145 -4.26 -4.56 10.76
CA VAL A 145 -4.42 -4.63 12.20
C VAL A 145 -5.04 -3.31 12.66
N PHE A 146 -6.01 -3.36 13.57
CA PHE A 146 -6.71 -2.19 14.11
C PHE A 146 -6.20 -1.87 15.52
N PRO A 147 -5.24 -0.94 15.70
CA PRO A 147 -4.62 -0.69 17.00
C PRO A 147 -5.56 -0.02 18.00
N HIS A 148 -6.66 0.56 17.51
CA HIS A 148 -7.67 1.27 18.27
C HIS A 148 -9.07 0.87 17.83
N GLU A 149 -9.44 -0.40 18.01
CA GLU A 149 -10.85 -0.72 18.20
C GLU A 149 -11.27 -0.14 19.57
N ARG A 150 -11.86 1.07 19.57
CA ARG A 150 -12.69 1.45 20.73
C ARG A 150 -13.90 0.53 20.70
N VAL A 151 -13.91 -0.45 21.60
CA VAL A 151 -15.12 -1.12 22.10
C VAL A 151 -16.11 -0.07 22.60
#